data_AF-A0A7C7Q6C2-F1
#
_entry.id   AF-A0A7C7Q6C2-F1
#
_cell.length_a   1.000
_cell.length_b   1.000
_cell.length_c   1.000
_cell.angle_alpha   90.00
_cell.angle_beta   90.00
_cell.angle_gamma   90.00
#
_symmetry.space_group_name_H-M   'P 1'
#
loop_
_entity.id
_entity.type
_entity.pdbx_description
1 polymer ?
#
loop_
_entity_poly.entity_id
_entity_poly.type
_entity_poly.pdbx_seq_one_letter_code
_entity_poly.pdbx_strand_id
1 'polypeptide(L)'
;DKVGLIMFTDCIERFVPPRKGRKHILRLVRDILVVEPSSQRTDISTALAFLNRVQRRRAVIFLISDFHDQAGVHALKVAARHHDLLALMVSDPLEQSLPSIGWVRFEDAETGEQVLVNTSDKRFRQRFAALVDQHRQFWRQLFQSAQIDYVELSTNEPYIIPLWRMFRERHRRFRR
;
A
#
# COMPACT_ATOMS: atom_id res chain seq x y z
N ASP A 1 9.51 2.77 20.56
CA ASP A 1 8.86 4.05 20.22
C ASP A 1 7.38 4.11 20.54
N LYS A 2 6.76 5.27 20.28
CA LYS A 2 5.30 5.41 20.21
C LYS A 2 4.83 4.93 18.83
N VAL A 3 3.75 4.16 18.77
CA VAL A 3 3.16 3.66 17.52
C VAL A 3 1.68 4.01 17.49
N GLY A 4 1.19 4.50 16.36
CA GLY A 4 -0.22 4.77 16.09
C GLY A 4 -0.68 4.01 14.84
N LEU A 5 -1.95 4.15 14.50
CA LEU A 5 -2.58 3.47 13.36
C LEU A 5 -3.63 4.39 12.74
N ILE A 6 -3.64 4.46 11.41
CA ILE A 6 -4.75 4.99 10.61
C ILE A 6 -5.15 3.86 9.66
N MET A 7 -6.42 3.45 9.71
CA MET A 7 -7.03 2.54 8.74
C MET A 7 -7.97 3.35 7.87
N PHE A 8 -8.00 3.07 6.58
CA PHE A 8 -8.73 3.87 5.60
C PHE A 8 -9.23 3.02 4.42
N THR A 9 -10.28 3.53 3.80
CA THR A 9 -10.90 3.12 2.53
C THR A 9 -10.93 4.37 1.64
N ASP A 10 -12.10 4.83 1.19
CA ASP A 10 -12.31 6.21 0.74
C ASP A 10 -12.59 7.17 1.91
N CYS A 11 -12.64 6.66 3.13
CA CYS A 11 -12.77 7.44 4.36
C CYS A 11 -11.84 6.94 5.47
N ILE A 12 -11.84 7.62 6.63
CA ILE A 12 -11.05 7.19 7.79
C ILE A 12 -11.87 6.19 8.61
N GLU A 13 -11.55 4.91 8.47
CA GLU A 13 -12.20 3.81 9.19
C GLU A 13 -11.85 3.82 10.68
N ARG A 14 -10.57 4.07 11.00
CA ARG A 14 -10.12 4.13 12.39
C ARG A 14 -8.86 4.93 12.55
N PHE A 15 -8.78 5.66 13.66
CA PHE A 15 -7.56 6.32 14.12
C PHE A 15 -7.22 5.92 15.56
N VAL A 16 -5.99 5.45 15.76
CA VAL A 16 -5.41 5.20 17.08
C VAL A 16 -4.18 6.07 17.27
N PRO A 17 -4.19 7.02 18.24
CA PRO A 17 -3.08 7.94 18.42
C PRO A 17 -1.80 7.25 18.92
N PRO A 18 -0.60 7.77 18.61
CA PRO A 18 0.66 7.14 19.00
C PRO A 18 0.87 7.01 20.51
N ARG A 19 1.02 5.79 21.02
CA ARG A 19 1.36 5.50 22.43
C ARG A 19 2.43 4.42 22.55
N LYS A 20 3.01 4.29 23.75
CA LYS A 20 4.05 3.28 24.07
C LYS A 20 3.42 2.05 24.75
N GLY A 21 4.15 0.94 24.72
CA GLY A 21 3.90 -0.24 25.55
C GLY A 21 3.31 -1.44 24.80
N ARG A 22 3.62 -2.65 25.27
CA ARG A 22 3.22 -3.92 24.62
C ARG A 22 1.70 -4.06 24.50
N LYS A 23 0.95 -3.68 25.52
CA LYS A 23 -0.53 -3.68 25.50
C LYS A 23 -1.09 -2.81 24.37
N HIS A 24 -0.47 -1.67 24.11
CA HIS A 24 -0.88 -0.78 23.02
C HIS A 24 -0.63 -1.42 21.66
N ILE A 25 0.54 -2.04 21.46
CA ILE A 25 0.86 -2.75 20.21
C ILE A 25 -0.13 -3.88 19.94
N LEU A 26 -0.42 -4.72 20.95
CA LEU A 26 -1.39 -5.82 20.80
C LEU A 26 -2.80 -5.31 20.48
N ARG A 27 -3.19 -4.14 21.03
CA ARG A 27 -4.44 -3.48 20.65
C ARG A 27 -4.44 -3.08 19.17
N LEU A 28 -3.35 -2.52 18.64
CA LEU A 28 -3.29 -2.17 17.22
C LEU A 28 -3.45 -3.41 16.33
N VAL A 29 -2.77 -4.50 16.66
CA VAL A 29 -2.91 -5.77 15.92
C VAL A 29 -4.36 -6.26 15.96
N ARG A 30 -5.00 -6.23 17.13
CA ARG A 30 -6.41 -6.58 17.25
C ARG A 30 -7.30 -5.68 16.39
N ASP A 31 -7.10 -4.37 16.45
CA ASP A 31 -7.88 -3.40 15.70
C ASP A 31 -7.78 -3.65 14.19
N ILE A 32 -6.60 -4.04 13.67
CA ILE A 32 -6.41 -4.43 12.26
C ILE A 32 -7.16 -5.72 11.92
N LEU A 33 -7.13 -6.73 12.80
CA LEU A 33 -7.73 -8.04 12.53
C LEU A 33 -9.26 -8.05 12.60
N VAL A 34 -9.87 -7.06 13.24
CA VAL A 34 -11.34 -7.01 13.47
C VAL A 34 -12.01 -5.81 12.81
N VAL A 35 -11.28 -5.04 12.00
CA VAL A 35 -11.88 -3.92 11.28
C VAL A 35 -12.82 -4.47 10.20
N GLU A 36 -14.04 -3.96 10.18
CA GLU A 36 -14.97 -4.14 9.07
C GLU A 36 -15.00 -2.81 8.31
N PRO A 37 -14.55 -2.78 7.05
CA PRO A 37 -14.52 -1.54 6.28
C PRO A 37 -15.94 -1.07 6.01
N SER A 38 -16.19 0.23 6.18
CA SER A 38 -17.47 0.86 5.87
C SER A 38 -17.70 1.07 4.37
N SER A 39 -16.63 1.00 3.57
CA SER A 39 -16.62 1.21 2.13
C SER A 39 -15.68 0.24 1.42
N GLN A 40 -15.97 -0.06 0.16
CA GLN A 40 -15.13 -0.90 -0.71
C GLN A 40 -14.22 -0.07 -1.62
N ARG A 41 -14.30 1.25 -1.58
CA ARG A 41 -13.49 2.16 -2.39
C ARG A 41 -12.20 2.54 -1.69
N THR A 42 -11.26 3.08 -2.45
CA THR A 42 -9.97 3.53 -1.94
C THR A 42 -9.72 5.01 -2.25
N ASP A 43 -9.31 5.78 -1.24
CA ASP A 43 -8.77 7.14 -1.40
C ASP A 43 -7.57 7.35 -0.47
N ILE A 44 -6.37 7.17 -1.03
CA ILE A 44 -5.11 7.41 -0.33
C ILE A 44 -4.94 8.90 0.02
N SER A 45 -5.50 9.81 -0.79
CA SER A 45 -5.42 11.26 -0.53
C SER A 45 -6.14 11.61 0.77
N THR A 46 -7.33 11.05 1.00
CA THR A 46 -8.10 11.26 2.22
C THR A 46 -7.32 10.80 3.47
N ALA A 47 -6.68 9.63 3.41
CA ALA A 47 -5.85 9.12 4.49
C ALA A 47 -4.65 10.02 4.81
N LEU A 48 -3.94 10.47 3.77
CA LEU A 48 -2.74 11.30 3.93
C LEU A 48 -3.08 12.73 4.35
N ALA A 49 -4.20 13.30 3.87
CA ALA A 49 -4.69 14.58 4.33
C ALA A 49 -5.06 14.53 5.82
N PHE A 50 -5.73 13.45 6.25
CA PHE A 50 -6.03 13.23 7.66
C PHE A 50 -4.73 13.10 8.50
N LEU A 51 -3.77 12.31 8.03
CA LEU A 51 -2.45 12.14 8.66
C LEU A 51 -1.78 13.49 8.90
N ASN A 52 -1.66 14.33 7.87
CA ASN A 52 -1.02 15.64 7.95
C ASN A 52 -1.70 16.56 8.97
N ARG A 53 -3.01 16.42 9.17
CA ARG A 53 -3.78 17.19 10.16
C ARG A 53 -3.52 16.73 11.60
N VAL A 54 -3.51 15.42 11.83
CA VAL A 54 -3.43 14.84 13.19
C VAL A 54 -1.99 14.68 13.68
N GLN A 55 -1.04 14.46 12.77
CA GLN A 55 0.36 14.22 13.10
C GLN A 55 1.22 15.44 12.79
N ARG A 56 1.21 16.42 13.70
CA ARG A 56 1.94 17.69 13.49
C ARG A 56 3.46 17.59 13.63
N ARG A 57 3.97 16.57 14.31
CA ARG A 57 5.41 16.35 14.48
C ARG A 57 5.90 15.35 13.45
N ARG A 58 7.09 15.57 12.90
CA ARG A 58 7.76 14.63 11.99
C ARG A 58 7.79 13.24 12.62
N ALA A 59 7.33 12.24 11.86
CA ALA A 59 7.27 10.85 12.27
C ALA A 59 7.67 9.96 11.09
N VAL A 60 7.99 8.70 11.40
CA VAL A 60 8.15 7.65 10.39
C VAL A 60 6.78 7.09 10.08
N ILE A 61 6.40 7.10 8.80
CA ILE A 61 5.09 6.70 8.32
C ILE A 61 5.26 5.51 7.40
N PHE A 62 4.57 4.40 7.70
CA PHE A 62 4.49 3.25 6.82
C PHE A 62 3.11 3.28 6.17
N LEU A 63 3.07 3.55 4.87
CA LEU A 63 1.86 3.44 4.06
C LEU A 63 1.85 2.06 3.42
N ILE A 64 0.86 1.24 3.79
CA ILE A 64 0.67 -0.11 3.26
C ILE A 64 -0.52 -0.06 2.31
N SER A 65 -0.30 -0.40 1.05
CA SER A 65 -1.31 -0.40 0.00
C SER A 65 -0.79 -1.21 -1.19
N ASP A 66 -1.68 -1.67 -2.05
CA ASP A 66 -1.39 -2.17 -3.39
C ASP A 66 -1.18 -1.04 -4.43
N PHE A 67 -1.48 0.21 -4.05
CA PHE A 67 -1.30 1.43 -4.83
C PHE A 67 -2.09 1.45 -6.15
N HIS A 68 -3.30 0.86 -6.20
CA HIS A 68 -4.18 1.02 -7.36
C HIS A 68 -4.73 2.46 -7.50
N ASP A 69 -4.89 3.20 -6.40
CA ASP A 69 -5.33 4.60 -6.41
C ASP A 69 -4.21 5.59 -6.79
N GLN A 70 -4.23 6.09 -8.03
CA GLN A 70 -3.31 7.13 -8.51
C GLN A 70 -3.73 8.56 -8.12
N ALA A 71 -4.94 8.81 -7.62
CA ALA A 71 -5.34 10.15 -7.17
C ALA A 71 -4.52 10.62 -5.97
N GLY A 72 -4.01 9.67 -5.17
CA GLY A 72 -3.13 9.86 -4.00
C GLY A 72 -1.80 10.59 -4.24
N VAL A 73 -1.34 10.76 -5.49
CA VAL A 73 0.03 11.18 -5.83
C VAL A 73 0.43 12.52 -5.20
N HIS A 74 -0.45 13.53 -5.27
CA HIS A 74 -0.14 14.84 -4.72
C HIS A 74 -0.01 14.80 -3.18
N ALA A 75 -0.98 14.17 -2.52
CA ALA A 75 -0.99 14.02 -1.07
C ALA A 75 0.22 13.22 -0.56
N LEU A 76 0.63 12.20 -1.32
CA LEU A 76 1.82 11.38 -1.05
C LEU A 76 3.10 12.21 -1.08
N LYS A 77 3.28 13.07 -2.09
CA LYS A 77 4.42 14.01 -2.13
C LYS A 77 4.42 14.99 -0.96
N VAL A 78 3.25 15.50 -0.57
CA VAL A 78 3.13 16.42 0.58
C VAL A 78 3.50 15.69 1.88
N ALA A 79 2.94 14.50 2.11
CA ALA A 79 3.25 13.69 3.29
C ALA A 79 4.76 13.37 3.37
N ALA A 80 5.40 13.02 2.26
CA ALA A 80 6.84 12.75 2.19
C ALA A 80 7.73 13.95 2.52
N ARG A 81 7.24 15.19 2.33
CA ARG A 81 7.97 16.40 2.74
C ARG A 81 7.90 16.66 4.25
N HIS A 82 6.79 16.30 4.88
CA HIS A 82 6.56 16.54 6.31
C HIS A 82 6.98 15.36 7.20
N HIS A 83 7.04 14.17 6.63
CA HIS A 83 7.26 12.92 7.33
C HIS A 83 8.31 12.07 6.64
N ASP A 84 8.87 11.14 7.41
CA ASP A 84 9.72 10.12 6.86
C ASP A 84 8.82 8.97 6.33
N LEU A 85 8.35 9.12 5.09
CA LEU A 85 7.34 8.24 4.48
C LEU A 85 8.01 7.03 3.79
N LEU A 86 7.48 5.85 4.09
CA LEU A 86 7.83 4.60 3.43
C LEU A 86 6.58 3.97 2.81
N ALA A 87 6.70 3.54 1.56
CA ALA A 87 5.65 2.82 0.84
C ALA A 87 5.92 1.30 0.89
N LEU A 88 5.01 0.55 1.49
CA LEU A 88 5.00 -0.92 1.45
C LEU A 88 3.94 -1.35 0.43
N MET A 89 4.40 -1.62 -0.79
CA MET A 89 3.56 -2.05 -1.90
C MET A 89 3.28 -3.54 -1.78
N VAL A 90 2.03 -3.92 -1.55
CA VAL A 90 1.60 -5.31 -1.46
C VAL A 90 1.00 -5.73 -2.80
N SER A 91 1.37 -6.91 -3.30
CA SER A 91 0.83 -7.42 -4.56
C SER A 91 0.61 -8.92 -4.51
N ASP A 92 -0.39 -9.40 -5.23
CA ASP A 92 -0.59 -10.84 -5.44
C ASP A 92 0.03 -11.29 -6.78
N PRO A 93 0.67 -12.47 -6.86
CA PRO A 93 1.18 -13.00 -8.14
C PRO A 93 0.13 -13.09 -9.25
N LEU A 94 -1.14 -13.34 -8.91
CA LEU A 94 -2.23 -13.41 -9.87
C LEU A 94 -2.62 -12.03 -10.42
N GLU A 95 -2.33 -10.96 -9.69
CA GLU A 95 -2.47 -9.58 -10.18
C GLU A 95 -1.35 -9.23 -11.17
N GLN A 96 -0.21 -9.92 -11.11
CA GLN A 96 0.92 -9.68 -12.01
C GLN A 96 0.83 -10.47 -13.31
N SER A 97 0.40 -11.72 -13.24
CA SER A 97 0.30 -12.59 -14.41
C SER A 97 -0.88 -13.55 -14.28
N LEU A 98 -1.73 -13.54 -15.30
CA LEU A 98 -2.90 -14.42 -15.35
C LEU A 98 -2.49 -15.83 -15.79
N PRO A 99 -2.96 -16.90 -15.14
CA PRO A 99 -2.75 -18.26 -15.61
C PRO A 99 -3.65 -18.56 -16.82
N SER A 100 -3.26 -19.52 -17.67
CA SER A 100 -4.01 -19.92 -18.86
C SER A 100 -5.09 -20.96 -18.53
N ILE A 101 -6.18 -20.53 -17.87
CA ILE A 101 -7.22 -21.44 -17.34
C ILE A 101 -8.57 -21.34 -18.07
N GLY A 102 -8.61 -20.69 -19.23
CA GLY A 102 -9.83 -20.53 -20.02
C GLY A 102 -10.66 -19.32 -19.60
N TRP A 103 -11.98 -19.45 -19.68
CA TRP A 103 -12.91 -18.37 -19.34
C TRP A 103 -13.01 -18.18 -17.83
N VAL A 104 -12.66 -16.99 -17.37
CA VAL A 104 -12.69 -16.57 -15.97
C VAL A 104 -13.54 -15.33 -15.86
N ARG A 105 -14.36 -15.27 -14.81
CA ARG A 105 -15.10 -14.06 -14.44
C ARG A 105 -14.24 -13.27 -13.47
N PHE A 106 -13.88 -12.06 -13.86
CA PHE A 106 -13.27 -11.07 -12.97
C PHE A 106 -14.37 -10.19 -12.41
N GLU A 107 -14.23 -9.80 -11.16
CA GLU A 107 -15.10 -8.85 -10.48
C GLU A 107 -14.21 -7.73 -9.93
N ASP A 108 -14.56 -6.50 -10.26
CA ASP A 108 -13.90 -5.31 -9.72
C ASP A 108 -14.29 -5.15 -8.24
N ALA A 109 -13.28 -5.08 -7.36
CA ALA A 109 -13.50 -5.07 -5.91
C ALA A 109 -14.18 -3.80 -5.39
N GLU A 110 -14.11 -2.67 -6.12
CA GLU A 110 -14.69 -1.40 -5.67
C GLU A 110 -16.12 -1.19 -6.18
N THR A 111 -16.40 -1.67 -7.39
CA THR A 111 -17.66 -1.42 -8.12
C THR A 111 -18.56 -2.64 -8.23
N GLY A 112 -18.01 -3.85 -8.10
CA GLY A 112 -18.70 -5.11 -8.35
C GLY A 112 -18.95 -5.40 -9.83
N GLU A 113 -18.36 -4.62 -10.75
CA GLU A 113 -18.49 -4.86 -12.19
C GLU A 113 -17.85 -6.21 -12.55
N GLN A 114 -18.59 -7.04 -13.29
CA GLN A 114 -18.12 -8.36 -13.69
C GLN A 114 -17.80 -8.41 -15.18
N VAL A 115 -16.60 -8.87 -15.51
CA VAL A 115 -16.16 -9.08 -16.90
C VAL A 115 -15.75 -10.53 -17.13
N LEU A 116 -16.23 -11.10 -18.23
CA LEU A 116 -15.86 -12.46 -18.65
C LEU A 116 -14.66 -12.39 -19.59
N VAL A 117 -13.57 -13.03 -19.19
CA VAL A 117 -12.27 -12.91 -19.86
C VAL A 117 -11.74 -14.30 -20.22
N ASN A 118 -11.32 -14.48 -21.47
CA ASN A 118 -10.62 -15.70 -21.87
C ASN A 118 -9.13 -15.58 -21.52
N THR A 119 -8.75 -16.08 -20.35
CA THR A 119 -7.35 -16.10 -19.91
C THR A 119 -6.48 -17.05 -20.72
N SER A 120 -7.04 -17.93 -21.56
CA SER A 120 -6.26 -18.75 -22.50
C SER A 120 -5.73 -17.96 -23.70
N ASP A 121 -6.28 -16.77 -24.00
CA ASP A 121 -5.72 -15.88 -25.02
C ASP A 121 -4.37 -15.30 -24.56
N LYS A 122 -3.29 -15.75 -25.20
CA LYS A 122 -1.92 -15.29 -24.93
C LYS A 122 -1.76 -13.78 -25.16
N ARG A 123 -2.42 -13.21 -26.17
CA ARG A 123 -2.32 -11.77 -26.46
C ARG A 123 -2.97 -10.95 -25.36
N PHE A 124 -4.13 -11.41 -24.85
CA PHE A 124 -4.77 -10.80 -23.69
C PHE A 124 -3.85 -10.82 -22.46
N ARG A 125 -3.29 -11.99 -22.11
CA ARG A 125 -2.38 -12.11 -20.95
C ARG A 125 -1.15 -11.20 -21.07
N GLN A 126 -0.58 -11.08 -22.27
CA GLN A 126 0.55 -10.20 -22.52
C GLN A 126 0.19 -8.71 -22.36
N ARG A 127 -0.97 -8.29 -22.86
CA ARG A 127 -1.45 -6.91 -22.66
C ARG A 127 -1.72 -6.61 -21.19
N PHE A 128 -2.35 -7.54 -20.47
CA PHE A 128 -2.61 -7.40 -19.04
C PHE A 128 -1.30 -7.23 -18.26
N ALA A 129 -0.33 -8.14 -18.46
CA ALA A 129 0.96 -8.05 -17.78
C ALA A 129 1.71 -6.74 -18.10
N ALA A 130 1.61 -6.24 -19.34
CA ALA A 130 2.21 -4.97 -19.73
C ALA A 130 1.58 -3.76 -19.00
N LEU A 131 0.25 -3.75 -18.82
CA LEU A 131 -0.44 -2.70 -18.07
C LEU A 131 -0.04 -2.70 -16.59
N VAL A 132 0.04 -3.89 -15.99
CA VAL A 132 0.48 -4.04 -14.59
C VAL A 132 1.92 -3.59 -14.41
N ASP A 133 2.82 -3.97 -15.33
CA ASP A 133 4.21 -3.54 -15.29
C ASP A 133 4.35 -2.01 -15.47
N GLN A 134 3.56 -1.41 -16.37
CA GLN A 134 3.52 0.04 -16.55
C GLN A 134 3.09 0.76 -15.26
N HIS A 135 2.05 0.27 -14.58
CA HIS A 135 1.58 0.84 -13.32
C HIS A 135 2.64 0.73 -12.22
N ARG A 136 3.30 -0.44 -12.12
CA ARG A 136 4.41 -0.64 -11.17
C ARG A 136 5.58 0.30 -11.46
N GLN A 137 5.97 0.43 -12.72
CA GLN A 137 7.04 1.35 -13.13
C GLN A 137 6.70 2.81 -12.80
N PHE A 138 5.45 3.23 -13.02
CA PHE A 138 4.98 4.56 -12.64
C PHE A 138 5.22 4.83 -11.14
N TRP A 139 4.78 3.93 -10.26
CA TRP A 139 4.97 4.10 -8.82
C TRP A 139 6.44 4.07 -8.40
N ARG A 140 7.25 3.18 -8.99
CA ARG A 140 8.70 3.15 -8.73
C ARG A 140 9.37 4.48 -9.06
N GLN A 141 9.08 5.03 -10.25
CA GLN A 141 9.61 6.33 -10.68
C GLN A 141 9.10 7.46 -9.79
N LEU A 142 7.83 7.40 -9.39
CA LEU A 142 7.25 8.38 -8.48
C LEU A 142 7.95 8.36 -7.12
N PHE A 143 8.11 7.19 -6.50
CA PHE A 143 8.77 7.08 -5.20
C PHE A 143 10.22 7.55 -5.26
N GLN A 144 10.96 7.17 -6.31
CA GLN A 144 12.33 7.63 -6.51
C GLN A 144 12.40 9.16 -6.64
N SER A 145 11.57 9.76 -7.51
CA SER A 145 11.56 11.21 -7.72
C SER A 145 11.06 12.00 -6.50
N ALA A 146 10.22 11.39 -5.67
CA ALA A 146 9.73 11.97 -4.42
C ALA A 146 10.60 11.65 -3.20
N GLN A 147 11.72 10.93 -3.37
CA GLN A 147 12.61 10.47 -2.29
C GLN A 147 11.89 9.64 -1.21
N ILE A 148 10.92 8.84 -1.64
CA ILE A 148 10.17 7.93 -0.78
C ILE A 148 10.84 6.56 -0.86
N ASP A 149 11.29 6.05 0.29
CA ASP A 149 11.75 4.66 0.37
C ASP A 149 10.55 3.74 0.15
N TYR A 150 10.72 2.69 -0.65
CA TYR A 150 9.65 1.72 -0.89
C TYR A 150 10.17 0.28 -0.87
N VAL A 151 9.26 -0.64 -0.54
CA VAL A 151 9.47 -2.09 -0.60
C VAL A 151 8.27 -2.71 -1.27
N GLU A 152 8.53 -3.59 -2.22
CA GLU A 152 7.52 -4.42 -2.85
C GLU A 152 7.47 -5.77 -2.13
N LEU A 153 6.26 -6.19 -1.78
CA LEU A 153 5.95 -7.39 -1.03
C LEU A 153 4.97 -8.22 -1.84
N SER A 154 5.27 -9.52 -1.97
CA SER A 154 4.38 -10.48 -2.60
C SER A 154 3.64 -11.28 -1.54
N THR A 155 2.34 -11.54 -1.74
CA THR A 155 1.51 -12.33 -0.81
C THR A 155 1.98 -13.79 -0.68
N ASN A 156 2.72 -14.31 -1.68
CA ASN A 156 3.23 -15.68 -1.71
C ASN A 156 4.69 -15.83 -1.20
N GLU A 157 5.32 -14.76 -0.70
CA GLU A 157 6.71 -14.76 -0.25
C GLU A 157 6.88 -14.31 1.21
N PRO A 158 7.93 -14.77 1.91
CA PRO A 158 8.25 -14.27 3.25
C PRO A 158 8.62 -12.77 3.25
N TYR A 159 7.78 -11.94 3.86
CA TYR A 159 7.96 -10.48 3.93
C TYR A 159 9.06 -10.01 4.92
N ILE A 160 9.55 -10.89 5.80
CA ILE A 160 10.52 -10.52 6.84
C ILE A 160 11.86 -10.07 6.25
N ILE A 161 12.37 -10.78 5.24
CA ILE A 161 13.66 -10.50 4.61
C ILE A 161 13.69 -9.12 3.93
N PRO A 162 12.75 -8.77 3.02
CA PRO A 162 12.76 -7.47 2.36
C PRO A 162 12.58 -6.31 3.35
N LEU A 163 11.70 -6.47 4.36
CA LEU A 163 11.55 -5.47 5.41
C LEU A 163 12.84 -5.29 6.23
N TRP A 164 13.50 -6.37 6.62
CA TRP A 164 14.76 -6.29 7.37
C TRP A 164 15.86 -5.59 6.59
N ARG A 165 16.00 -5.88 5.28
CA ARG A 165 16.95 -5.20 4.39
C ARG A 165 16.70 -3.69 4.35
N MET A 166 15.45 -3.29 4.15
CA MET A 166 15.04 -1.88 4.17
C MET A 166 15.44 -1.20 5.49
N PHE A 167 15.07 -1.77 6.64
CA PHE A 167 15.41 -1.20 7.94
C PHE A 167 16.93 -1.06 8.15
N ARG A 168 17.71 -2.04 7.69
CA ARG A 168 19.18 -2.03 7.81
C ARG A 168 19.82 -0.93 6.95
N GLU A 169 19.35 -0.76 5.72
CA GLU A 169 19.84 0.29 4.81
C GLU A 169 19.54 1.68 5.37
N ARG A 170 18.35 1.87 5.94
CA ARG A 170 17.98 3.13 6.59
C ARG A 170 18.83 3.43 7.81
N HIS A 171 19.04 2.44 8.68
CA HIS A 171 19.89 2.62 9.85
C HIS A 171 21.32 3.07 9.45
N ARG A 172 21.85 2.59 8.31
CA ARG A 172 23.15 3.05 7.81
C ARG A 172 23.13 4.51 7.35
N ARG A 173 22.06 4.97 6.69
CA ARG A 173 21.90 6.37 6.26
C ARG A 173 21.82 7.34 7.44
N PHE A 174 21.14 6.98 8.53
CA PHE A 174 21.01 7.83 9.73
C PHE A 174 22.24 7.85 10.65
N ARG A 175 23.25 7.00 10.42
CA ARG A 175 24.52 7.00 11.18
C ARG A 175 25.63 7.84 10.53
N ARG A 176 25.42 8.32 9.31
CA ARG A 176 26.32 9.25 8.61
C ARG A 176 25.83 10.68 8.81
#